data_AF-A0A8H6N6W2-F1
#
_entry.id   AF-A0A8H6N6W2-F1
#
_cell.length_a   1.000
_cell.length_b   1.000
_cell.length_c   1.000
_cell.angle_alpha   90.00
_cell.angle_beta   90.00
_cell.angle_gamma   90.00
#
_symmetry.space_group_name_H-M   'P 1'
#
loop_
_entity.id
_entity.type
_entity.pdbx_description
1 polymer ?
#
loop_
_entity_poly.entity_id
_entity_poly.type
_entity_poly.pdbx_seq_one_letter_code
_entity_poly.pdbx_strand_id
1 'polypeptide(L)'
;MSMFKRTFRSQDPNVRVDKSSRLKKPSSSSTRDHQKPSKSQRSAPEDQPVSMAPPVSAPHAAPMPAKAAPAKPTKPSVAPSPIVTLTVGREGRLFAAHEDVLFQSPFFEAACRGQFFESQSKRISLPDEEPEVFSAVLEYLYKGDYYPRLMHNRHRNSWELEDAVRGTPQTSPNPDTYKGGRAVPGAYPPTPNSAHSANTTTGTTPSEATIFIASCGQHILRDTVIYCAAERYGLEELKRLSLRKQGLQSGVDVGTILRSAQYAYAHTPDSDSRLRAHYLALIIRCRKTFKRSGTMQTEMERGGSKLFFDLFVAMCNHLDDVIDHSNARTPKTV
;
A
#
# COMPACT_ATOMS: atom_id res chain seq x y z
N MET A 1 -62.51 10.01 -8.93
CA MET A 1 -63.02 10.92 -9.98
C MET A 1 -61.86 11.55 -10.76
N SER A 2 -61.90 11.40 -12.09
CA SER A 2 -61.32 12.24 -13.18
C SER A 2 -59.90 12.82 -13.02
N MET A 3 -58.89 12.28 -13.72
CA MET A 3 -58.52 12.55 -15.13
C MET A 3 -58.19 14.01 -15.48
N PHE A 4 -56.92 14.26 -15.83
CA PHE A 4 -56.57 15.13 -16.96
C PHE A 4 -55.42 14.50 -17.77
N LYS A 5 -55.82 13.86 -18.89
CA LYS A 5 -54.97 13.59 -20.05
C LYS A 5 -54.96 14.85 -20.93
N ARG A 6 -53.80 15.22 -21.47
CA ARG A 6 -53.74 15.83 -22.81
C ARG A 6 -52.58 15.21 -23.60
N THR A 7 -52.97 14.65 -24.74
CA THR A 7 -52.13 14.16 -25.83
C THR A 7 -52.63 14.86 -27.10
N PHE A 8 -51.74 15.37 -27.93
CA PHE A 8 -51.87 15.64 -29.38
C PHE A 8 -50.41 15.64 -29.90
N ARG A 9 -49.89 14.62 -30.62
CA ARG A 9 -50.05 14.20 -32.05
C ARG A 9 -49.62 15.32 -33.01
N SER A 10 -48.44 15.34 -33.66
CA SER A 10 -47.70 14.44 -34.60
C SER A 10 -47.94 14.75 -36.09
N GLN A 11 -46.83 14.69 -36.86
CA GLN A 11 -46.57 14.68 -38.33
C GLN A 11 -46.00 15.99 -38.91
N ASP A 12 -44.94 16.06 -39.74
CA ASP A 12 -43.88 15.18 -40.32
C ASP A 12 -42.99 16.13 -41.21
N PRO A 13 -42.11 15.69 -42.14
CA PRO A 13 -40.76 15.13 -42.02
C PRO A 13 -39.68 16.02 -42.75
N ASN A 14 -38.47 15.49 -42.95
CA ASN A 14 -37.32 16.06 -43.71
C ASN A 14 -36.48 17.17 -43.06
N VAL A 15 -35.36 16.80 -42.43
CA VAL A 15 -34.04 17.36 -42.78
C VAL A 15 -32.97 16.27 -42.57
N ARG A 16 -32.37 15.86 -43.68
CA ARG A 16 -31.19 15.00 -43.79
C ARG A 16 -29.99 15.93 -43.83
N VAL A 17 -29.00 15.79 -42.95
CA VAL A 17 -27.71 16.49 -43.10
C VAL A 17 -26.57 15.49 -42.97
N ASP A 18 -25.84 15.38 -44.07
CA ASP A 18 -24.79 14.41 -44.31
C ASP A 18 -23.42 14.89 -43.80
N LYS A 19 -22.55 13.89 -43.68
CA LYS A 19 -21.25 13.89 -43.01
C LYS A 19 -20.15 14.19 -44.03
N SER A 20 -19.21 15.10 -43.74
CA SER A 20 -17.84 15.10 -44.30
C SER A 20 -16.95 16.21 -43.72
N SER A 21 -15.89 15.84 -42.98
CA SER A 21 -14.53 16.27 -43.31
C SER A 21 -13.50 15.53 -42.45
N ARG A 22 -12.41 15.18 -43.11
CA ARG A 22 -11.37 14.20 -42.77
C ARG A 22 -10.08 15.01 -42.59
N LEU A 23 -9.39 14.90 -41.46
CA LEU A 23 -8.01 15.41 -41.34
C LEU A 23 -7.06 14.29 -40.91
N LYS A 24 -6.00 14.15 -41.70
CA LYS A 24 -5.03 13.07 -41.74
C LYS A 24 -3.93 13.25 -40.68
N LYS A 25 -3.51 12.15 -40.06
CA LYS A 25 -2.16 12.01 -39.48
C LYS A 25 -1.12 11.81 -40.59
N PRO A 26 0.14 12.18 -40.35
CA PRO A 26 1.24 11.44 -40.94
C PRO A 26 2.12 10.79 -39.87
N SER A 27 2.45 9.53 -40.12
CA SER A 27 3.58 8.80 -39.55
C SER A 27 4.82 9.02 -40.43
N SER A 28 5.99 9.20 -39.83
CA SER A 28 7.26 8.85 -40.49
C SER A 28 8.30 8.38 -39.46
N SER A 29 9.08 7.40 -39.90
CA SER A 29 10.06 6.62 -39.17
C SER A 29 11.50 6.94 -39.61
N SER A 30 12.46 6.63 -38.72
CA SER A 30 13.93 6.49 -38.92
C SER A 30 14.73 7.80 -39.05
N THR A 31 15.84 8.02 -38.33
CA THR A 31 17.11 7.28 -38.39
C THR A 31 18.04 7.60 -37.19
N ARG A 32 19.00 6.70 -36.92
CA ARG A 32 20.21 6.84 -36.05
C ARG A 32 21.13 7.97 -36.60
N ASP A 33 22.01 8.64 -35.85
CA ASP A 33 23.29 8.15 -35.30
C ASP A 33 24.05 9.25 -34.48
N HIS A 34 25.27 8.94 -34.04
CA HIS A 34 26.09 9.38 -32.90
C HIS A 34 26.74 10.80 -32.84
N GLN A 35 27.18 11.15 -31.61
CA GLN A 35 28.56 11.57 -31.20
C GLN A 35 28.81 13.00 -30.62
N LYS A 36 28.93 13.06 -29.26
CA LYS A 36 29.92 13.71 -28.35
C LYS A 36 30.47 15.17 -28.52
N PRO A 37 31.06 15.77 -27.43
CA PRO A 37 30.93 17.20 -27.07
C PRO A 37 32.21 18.04 -27.17
N SER A 38 32.12 19.37 -26.99
CA SER A 38 33.30 20.26 -26.87
C SER A 38 33.09 21.52 -26.00
N LYS A 39 34.05 21.75 -25.08
CA LYS A 39 34.36 22.94 -24.28
C LYS A 39 34.90 24.10 -25.14
N SER A 40 34.81 25.34 -24.62
CA SER A 40 35.86 26.43 -24.58
C SER A 40 35.14 27.75 -24.21
N GLN A 41 35.44 28.51 -23.14
CA GLN A 41 36.64 29.27 -22.77
C GLN A 41 37.23 30.14 -23.90
N ARG A 42 37.22 31.47 -23.71
CA ARG A 42 37.99 32.44 -24.50
C ARG A 42 38.44 33.60 -23.60
N SER A 43 39.69 34.02 -23.78
CA SER A 43 40.46 34.94 -22.95
C SER A 43 40.91 36.21 -23.71
N ALA A 44 41.39 37.19 -22.91
CA ALA A 44 42.44 38.21 -23.18
C ALA A 44 42.07 39.49 -23.99
N PRO A 45 42.92 40.55 -24.02
CA PRO A 45 44.11 40.98 -23.21
C PRO A 45 43.94 42.42 -22.60
N GLU A 46 44.64 42.95 -21.59
CA GLU A 46 46.07 43.29 -21.27
C GLU A 46 46.59 44.61 -21.90
N ASP A 47 46.91 45.62 -21.05
CA ASP A 47 48.09 46.52 -21.20
C ASP A 47 48.35 47.40 -19.93
N GLN A 48 49.63 47.61 -19.62
CA GLN A 48 50.25 48.48 -18.59
C GLN A 48 51.09 49.59 -19.33
N PRO A 49 51.80 50.62 -18.74
CA PRO A 49 52.46 50.67 -17.40
C PRO A 49 52.63 52.08 -16.71
N VAL A 50 53.38 52.06 -15.59
CA VAL A 50 54.34 53.05 -14.97
C VAL A 50 53.95 54.30 -14.11
N SER A 51 54.29 54.22 -12.80
CA SER A 51 55.32 55.00 -12.04
C SER A 51 54.98 56.15 -11.03
N MET A 52 55.73 56.08 -9.90
CA MET A 52 56.15 57.07 -8.87
C MET A 52 55.23 57.55 -7.71
N ALA A 53 55.81 57.65 -6.52
CA ALA A 53 55.27 57.96 -5.17
C ALA A 53 55.82 59.32 -4.63
N PRO A 54 55.67 59.76 -3.35
CA PRO A 54 54.62 59.72 -2.29
C PRO A 54 54.34 61.17 -1.77
N PRO A 55 54.14 61.50 -0.46
CA PRO A 55 53.25 61.03 0.64
C PRO A 55 52.32 62.16 1.20
N VAL A 56 51.24 61.86 1.95
CA VAL A 56 50.86 62.58 3.21
C VAL A 56 49.61 62.00 3.92
N SER A 57 49.76 61.77 5.23
CA SER A 57 48.83 62.04 6.35
C SER A 57 47.49 61.28 6.50
N ALA A 58 47.41 60.53 7.61
CA ALA A 58 46.21 59.98 8.28
C ALA A 58 45.33 61.11 8.91
N PRO A 59 44.12 60.89 9.54
CA PRO A 59 43.69 59.69 10.27
C PRO A 59 42.16 59.32 10.28
N HIS A 60 41.88 58.26 11.05
CA HIS A 60 40.60 57.83 11.67
C HIS A 60 39.55 57.06 10.83
N ALA A 61 39.37 55.76 11.11
CA ALA A 61 38.34 55.23 12.02
C ALA A 61 38.15 53.69 11.93
N ALA A 62 37.99 53.06 13.11
CA ALA A 62 37.38 51.75 13.42
C ALA A 62 38.05 50.41 12.98
N PRO A 63 38.37 49.48 13.91
CA PRO A 63 38.78 48.12 13.60
C PRO A 63 37.58 47.15 13.48
N MET A 64 37.51 46.44 12.36
CA MET A 64 36.69 45.24 12.13
C MET A 64 37.43 43.96 12.58
N PRO A 65 36.71 42.83 12.79
CA PRO A 65 37.00 41.87 13.86
C PRO A 65 38.06 40.82 13.53
N ALA A 66 38.67 40.29 14.59
CA ALA A 66 39.64 39.21 14.55
C ALA A 66 39.07 37.92 13.93
N LYS A 67 39.88 37.32 13.04
CA LYS A 67 39.73 35.99 12.44
C LYS A 67 39.40 34.93 13.51
N ALA A 68 38.19 34.36 13.44
CA ALA A 68 37.86 33.13 14.16
C ALA A 68 38.57 31.95 13.49
N ALA A 69 39.28 31.16 14.30
CA ALA A 69 39.90 29.90 13.90
C ALA A 69 38.81 28.87 13.50
N PRO A 70 39.07 27.97 12.54
CA PRO A 70 38.07 27.00 12.11
C PRO A 70 37.82 25.96 13.21
N ALA A 71 36.56 25.85 13.62
CA ALA A 71 36.10 24.81 14.53
C ALA A 71 36.33 23.42 13.91
N LYS A 72 36.97 22.53 14.67
CA LYS A 72 37.18 21.12 14.30
C LYS A 72 35.82 20.42 14.14
N PRO A 73 35.64 19.52 13.17
CA PRO A 73 34.43 18.72 13.06
C PRO A 73 34.34 17.79 14.27
N THR A 74 33.34 18.03 15.10
CA THR A 74 32.95 17.12 16.18
C THR A 74 32.41 15.84 15.55
N LYS A 75 33.03 14.70 15.91
CA LYS A 75 32.53 13.37 15.54
C LYS A 75 31.10 13.22 16.06
N PRO A 76 30.15 12.66 15.29
CA PRO A 76 28.80 12.43 15.79
C PRO A 76 28.89 11.45 16.98
N SER A 77 28.39 11.91 18.12
CA SER A 77 28.22 11.09 19.33
C SER A 77 27.27 9.94 19.02
N VAL A 78 27.75 8.70 19.18
CA VAL A 78 26.98 7.45 19.03
C VAL A 78 26.22 7.19 20.33
N ALA A 79 25.37 8.12 20.74
CA ALA A 79 24.39 7.84 21.80
C ALA A 79 23.17 7.18 21.13
N PRO A 80 22.60 6.10 21.69
CA PRO A 80 21.35 5.56 21.19
C PRO A 80 20.29 6.66 21.25
N SER A 81 19.54 6.82 20.16
CA SER A 81 18.46 7.79 20.07
C SER A 81 17.45 7.60 21.22
N PRO A 82 16.87 8.68 21.77
CA PRO A 82 15.90 8.58 22.85
C PRO A 82 14.75 7.61 22.53
N ILE A 83 14.29 6.91 23.56
CA ILE A 83 13.14 6.00 23.46
C ILE A 83 11.86 6.78 23.76
N VAL A 84 10.89 6.68 22.86
CA VAL A 84 9.54 7.21 23.00
C VAL A 84 8.60 6.06 23.38
N THR A 85 7.73 6.30 24.36
CA THR A 85 6.68 5.34 24.75
C THR A 85 5.40 5.65 23.99
N LEU A 86 4.78 4.65 23.36
CA LEU A 86 3.50 4.78 22.70
C LEU A 86 2.44 3.92 23.40
N THR A 87 1.27 4.48 23.62
CA THR A 87 0.09 3.79 24.15
C THR A 87 -0.89 3.54 23.01
N VAL A 88 -1.13 2.28 22.66
CA VAL A 88 -1.85 1.89 21.44
C VAL A 88 -3.08 1.06 21.76
N GLY A 89 -4.18 1.38 21.07
CA GLY A 89 -5.46 0.69 21.19
C GLY A 89 -6.22 1.07 22.44
N ARG A 90 -7.47 0.60 22.51
CA ARG A 90 -8.42 0.88 23.61
C ARG A 90 -7.93 0.36 24.96
N GLU A 91 -7.21 -0.75 24.95
CA GLU A 91 -6.62 -1.37 26.14
C GLU A 91 -5.30 -0.69 26.57
N GLY A 92 -4.80 0.25 25.76
CA GLY A 92 -3.60 1.02 26.07
C GLY A 92 -2.32 0.17 26.10
N ARG A 93 -2.16 -0.75 25.14
CA ARG A 93 -0.95 -1.58 25.04
C ARG A 93 0.27 -0.68 24.80
N LEU A 94 1.30 -0.86 25.62
CA LEU A 94 2.52 -0.06 25.54
C LEU A 94 3.50 -0.60 24.50
N PHE A 95 4.08 0.32 23.73
CA PHE A 95 5.18 0.09 22.80
C PHE A 95 6.33 1.06 23.14
N ALA A 96 7.56 0.62 22.89
CA ALA A 96 8.75 1.45 23.00
C ALA A 96 9.44 1.49 21.64
N ALA A 97 9.75 2.69 21.14
CA ALA A 97 10.39 2.88 19.86
C ALA A 97 11.45 3.98 19.94
N HIS A 98 12.49 3.85 19.13
CA HIS A 98 13.52 4.88 19.02
C HIS A 98 13.00 6.08 18.24
N GLU A 99 13.36 7.29 18.68
CA GLU A 99 12.90 8.54 18.06
C GLU A 99 13.30 8.65 16.59
N ASP A 100 14.52 8.22 16.23
CA ASP A 100 15.01 8.21 14.85
C ASP A 100 14.22 7.27 13.93
N VAL A 101 13.78 6.12 14.46
CA VAL A 101 12.94 5.15 13.76
C VAL A 101 11.56 5.75 13.50
N LEU A 102 10.98 6.43 14.49
CA LEU A 102 9.68 7.10 14.35
C LEU A 102 9.73 8.27 13.37
N PHE A 103 10.84 8.99 13.28
CA PHE A 103 11.00 10.15 12.38
C PHE A 103 10.92 9.82 10.89
N GLN A 104 11.00 8.54 10.52
CA GLN A 104 10.71 8.11 9.16
C GLN A 104 9.23 8.35 8.76
N SER A 105 8.34 8.53 9.74
CA SER A 105 6.96 8.97 9.53
C SER A 105 6.85 10.48 9.80
N PRO A 106 6.35 11.27 8.84
CA PRO A 106 6.07 12.70 9.06
C PRO A 106 5.09 12.94 10.23
N PHE A 107 4.14 12.02 10.42
CA PHE A 107 3.18 12.09 11.53
C PHE A 107 3.87 11.95 12.88
N PHE A 108 4.70 10.91 13.06
CA PHE A 108 5.38 10.68 14.34
C PHE A 108 6.50 11.70 14.57
N GLU A 109 7.19 12.15 13.52
CA GLU A 109 8.17 13.24 13.62
C GLU A 109 7.51 14.51 14.19
N ALA A 110 6.35 14.90 13.65
CA ALA A 110 5.59 16.04 14.14
C ALA A 110 5.11 15.83 15.59
N ALA A 111 4.59 14.64 15.91
CA ALA A 111 4.13 14.30 17.25
C ALA A 111 5.25 14.38 18.29
N CYS A 112 6.44 13.86 17.99
CA CYS A 112 7.60 13.91 18.86
C CYS A 112 8.15 15.34 19.04
N ARG A 113 8.12 16.17 17.99
CA ARG A 113 8.56 17.58 18.06
C ARG A 113 7.57 18.48 18.80
N GLY A 114 6.28 18.15 18.78
CA GLY A 114 5.26 18.91 19.52
C GLY A 114 5.41 18.84 21.05
N GLN A 115 6.14 17.88 21.58
CA GLN A 115 6.24 17.58 23.02
C GLN A 115 7.44 18.24 23.73
N PHE A 116 8.04 19.28 23.13
CA PHE A 116 9.25 19.93 23.65
C PHE A 116 9.09 20.55 25.06
N PHE A 117 7.87 20.81 25.52
CA PHE A 117 7.59 21.41 26.83
C PHE A 117 7.05 20.41 27.88
N GLU A 118 6.74 19.16 27.51
CA GLU A 118 6.28 18.14 28.46
C GLU A 118 7.47 17.45 29.12
N SER A 119 7.59 17.63 30.43
CA SER A 119 8.68 17.17 31.28
C SER A 119 9.00 15.68 31.11
N GLN A 120 10.24 15.42 30.66
CA GLN A 120 11.02 14.18 30.78
C GLN A 120 10.54 12.88 30.11
N SER A 121 9.30 12.76 29.59
CA SER A 121 8.94 11.57 28.79
C SER A 121 8.02 11.89 27.62
N LYS A 122 8.54 11.78 26.38
CA LYS A 122 7.72 11.83 25.16
C LYS A 122 6.78 10.63 25.14
N ARG A 123 5.48 10.87 25.07
CA ARG A 123 4.42 9.84 25.08
C ARG A 123 3.42 10.07 23.98
N ILE A 124 3.24 9.13 23.07
CA ILE A 124 2.26 9.23 21.98
C ILE A 124 1.08 8.30 22.29
N SER A 125 -0.16 8.80 22.18
CA SER A 125 -1.37 8.00 22.38
C SER A 125 -2.08 7.77 21.05
N LEU A 126 -2.41 6.52 20.74
CA LEU A 126 -3.09 6.06 19.52
C LEU A 126 -4.29 5.17 19.91
N PRO A 127 -5.37 5.73 20.48
CA PRO A 127 -6.48 4.94 21.03
C PRO A 127 -7.30 4.20 19.96
N ASP A 128 -7.34 4.74 18.74
CA ASP A 128 -8.11 4.20 17.62
C ASP A 128 -7.31 3.22 16.74
N GLU A 129 -6.02 3.01 17.04
CA GLU A 129 -5.17 2.10 16.29
C GLU A 129 -5.14 0.71 16.93
N GLU A 130 -5.26 -0.33 16.11
CA GLU A 130 -5.16 -1.69 16.63
C GLU A 130 -3.68 -2.04 16.91
N PRO A 131 -3.37 -2.68 18.06
CA PRO A 131 -1.99 -2.97 18.42
C PRO A 131 -1.24 -3.84 17.40
N GLU A 132 -1.92 -4.78 16.76
CA GLU A 132 -1.34 -5.66 15.73
C GLU A 132 -1.01 -4.90 14.43
N VAL A 133 -1.77 -3.83 14.13
CA VAL A 133 -1.51 -2.94 12.99
C VAL A 133 -0.31 -2.06 13.31
N PHE A 134 -0.28 -1.44 14.49
CA PHE A 134 0.86 -0.64 14.90
C PHE A 134 2.14 -1.49 15.01
N SER A 135 2.04 -2.73 15.49
CA SER A 135 3.16 -3.68 15.50
C SER A 135 3.72 -3.90 14.09
N ALA A 136 2.86 -4.00 13.06
CA ALA A 136 3.28 -4.15 11.67
C ALA A 136 3.95 -2.86 11.14
N VAL A 137 3.37 -1.70 11.45
CA VAL A 137 3.96 -0.39 11.10
C VAL A 137 5.34 -0.26 11.74
N LEU A 138 5.47 -0.55 13.03
CA LEU A 138 6.74 -0.44 13.73
C LEU A 138 7.78 -1.41 13.19
N GLU A 139 7.39 -2.66 12.92
CA GLU A 139 8.28 -3.63 12.26
C GLU A 139 8.79 -3.12 10.91
N TYR A 140 7.90 -2.56 10.09
CA TYR A 140 8.27 -1.92 8.83
C TYR A 140 9.26 -0.78 9.02
N LEU A 141 9.06 0.10 10.02
CA LEU A 141 10.00 1.19 10.29
C LEU A 141 11.40 0.69 10.66
N TYR A 142 11.51 -0.48 11.30
CA TYR A 142 12.82 -1.08 11.64
C TYR A 142 13.44 -1.86 10.49
N LYS A 143 12.64 -2.58 9.69
CA LYS A 143 13.14 -3.62 8.77
C LYS A 143 12.87 -3.34 7.29
N GLY A 144 12.05 -2.34 6.98
CA GLY A 144 11.53 -2.07 5.64
C GLY A 144 10.48 -3.07 5.15
N ASP A 145 10.06 -4.01 6.00
CA ASP A 145 9.02 -5.00 5.72
C ASP A 145 8.30 -5.38 7.03
N TYR A 146 7.13 -5.99 6.92
CA TYR A 146 6.37 -6.54 8.04
C TYR A 146 5.92 -7.97 7.74
N TYR A 147 5.81 -8.77 8.78
CA TYR A 147 5.41 -10.17 8.65
C TYR A 147 3.95 -10.31 8.15
N PRO A 148 3.65 -11.25 7.23
CA PRO A 148 4.58 -12.19 6.59
C PRO A 148 5.42 -11.51 5.52
N ARG A 149 6.73 -11.79 5.46
CA ARG A 149 7.67 -11.07 4.58
C ARG A 149 7.41 -11.32 3.11
N LEU A 150 7.75 -10.33 2.29
CA LEU A 150 7.63 -10.41 0.84
C LEU A 150 8.91 -11.01 0.24
N MET A 151 8.81 -12.23 -0.28
CA MET A 151 9.95 -13.03 -0.73
C MET A 151 9.98 -13.12 -2.26
N HIS A 152 11.16 -12.90 -2.87
CA HIS A 152 11.35 -13.12 -4.30
C HIS A 152 11.84 -14.55 -4.55
N ASN A 153 11.00 -15.36 -5.16
CA ASN A 153 11.37 -16.67 -5.66
C ASN A 153 12.14 -16.51 -6.97
N ARG A 154 13.48 -16.51 -6.87
CA ARG A 154 14.37 -16.32 -8.03
C ARG A 154 14.21 -17.40 -9.10
N HIS A 155 13.84 -18.62 -8.72
CA HIS A 155 13.69 -19.74 -9.65
C HIS A 155 12.47 -19.57 -10.56
N ARG A 156 11.38 -19.01 -10.04
CA ARG A 156 10.13 -18.78 -10.78
C ARG A 156 9.93 -17.33 -11.19
N ASN A 157 10.89 -16.47 -10.85
CA ASN A 157 10.80 -15.03 -10.98
C ASN A 157 9.46 -14.47 -10.44
N SER A 158 8.97 -15.04 -9.33
CA SER A 158 7.70 -14.72 -8.70
C SER A 158 7.90 -14.14 -7.31
N TRP A 159 6.88 -13.44 -6.81
CA TRP A 159 6.87 -12.90 -5.45
C TRP A 159 5.82 -13.63 -4.63
N GLU A 160 6.19 -14.04 -3.43
CA GLU A 160 5.41 -14.91 -2.56
C GLU A 160 5.50 -14.39 -1.12
N LEU A 161 4.50 -14.71 -0.30
CA LEU A 161 4.54 -14.42 1.15
C LEU A 161 5.30 -15.55 1.85
N GLU A 162 6.05 -15.20 2.91
CA GLU A 162 6.87 -16.14 3.67
C GLU A 162 6.14 -17.44 4.06
N ASP A 163 4.85 -17.37 4.44
CA ASP A 163 4.10 -18.57 4.85
C ASP A 163 3.55 -19.39 3.69
N ALA A 164 3.37 -18.79 2.51
CA ALA A 164 3.04 -19.53 1.30
C ALA A 164 4.18 -20.51 0.93
N VAL A 165 5.42 -20.17 1.29
CA VAL A 165 6.59 -21.05 1.10
C VAL A 165 6.55 -22.23 2.08
N ARG A 166 6.16 -21.99 3.35
CA ARG A 166 6.05 -23.04 4.39
C ARG A 166 4.90 -24.02 4.14
N GLY A 167 3.86 -23.59 3.43
CA GLY A 167 2.69 -24.41 3.08
C GLY A 167 2.94 -25.49 2.01
N THR A 168 4.15 -25.57 1.44
CA THR A 168 4.53 -26.70 0.59
C THR A 168 5.28 -27.75 1.42
N PRO A 169 4.72 -28.95 1.66
CA PRO A 169 5.51 -30.06 2.18
C PRO A 169 6.46 -30.55 1.07
N GLN A 170 7.55 -29.81 0.82
CA GLN A 170 8.71 -30.36 0.12
C GLN A 170 9.56 -31.13 1.13
N THR A 171 9.19 -32.38 1.34
CA THR A 171 10.11 -33.51 1.59
C THR A 171 9.23 -34.75 1.66
N SER A 172 9.09 -35.45 0.54
CA SER A 172 8.77 -36.88 0.59
C SER A 172 10.07 -37.60 0.90
N PRO A 173 10.25 -38.22 2.09
CA PRO A 173 11.29 -39.23 2.24
C PRO A 173 10.76 -40.46 1.52
N ASN A 174 11.47 -40.85 0.46
CA ASN A 174 11.27 -42.09 -0.28
C ASN A 174 11.19 -43.29 0.70
N PRO A 175 10.10 -44.09 0.74
CA PRO A 175 9.99 -45.19 1.69
C PRO A 175 10.42 -46.49 1.02
N ASP A 176 11.71 -46.67 0.81
CA ASP A 176 12.23 -47.98 0.40
C ASP A 176 13.45 -48.35 1.24
N THR A 177 13.34 -49.50 1.89
CA THR A 177 14.38 -50.23 2.64
C THR A 177 14.34 -50.02 4.15
N TYR A 178 13.46 -50.75 4.84
CA TYR A 178 13.82 -51.52 6.04
C TYR A 178 12.91 -52.74 6.15
N LYS A 179 13.35 -53.85 5.55
CA LYS A 179 12.92 -55.21 5.92
C LYS A 179 13.77 -55.65 7.11
N GLY A 180 13.11 -56.05 8.19
CA GLY A 180 13.71 -56.93 9.20
C GLY A 180 13.40 -56.54 10.63
N GLY A 181 12.69 -57.39 11.37
CA GLY A 181 12.71 -57.32 12.84
C GLY A 181 11.46 -57.78 13.60
N ARG A 182 11.14 -59.08 13.51
CA ARG A 182 10.71 -59.98 14.60
C ARG A 182 9.76 -59.45 15.70
N ALA A 183 8.56 -60.03 15.71
CA ALA A 183 7.55 -59.92 16.76
C ALA A 183 8.03 -60.44 18.13
N VAL A 184 7.62 -59.75 19.20
CA VAL A 184 7.67 -60.22 20.59
C VAL A 184 6.25 -60.17 21.14
N PRO A 185 5.68 -61.27 21.68
CA PRO A 185 4.34 -61.28 22.24
C PRO A 185 4.39 -61.04 23.76
N GLY A 186 3.58 -60.11 24.26
CA GLY A 186 3.27 -59.99 25.68
C GLY A 186 3.45 -58.59 26.28
N ALA A 187 2.39 -57.78 26.23
CA ALA A 187 2.13 -56.75 27.22
C ALA A 187 0.62 -56.41 27.23
N TYR A 188 0.07 -56.33 28.43
CA TYR A 188 -1.35 -56.27 28.82
C TYR A 188 -2.14 -55.08 28.25
N PRO A 189 -3.48 -55.18 28.11
CA PRO A 189 -4.31 -54.05 27.72
C PRO A 189 -4.60 -53.13 28.93
N PRO A 190 -4.53 -51.80 28.80
CA PRO A 190 -5.18 -50.91 29.75
C PRO A 190 -6.64 -50.66 29.34
N THR A 191 -7.48 -50.65 30.36
CA THR A 191 -8.95 -50.48 30.43
C THR A 191 -9.51 -49.26 29.70
N PRO A 192 -10.79 -49.28 29.27
CA PRO A 192 -11.46 -48.14 28.64
C PRO A 192 -12.10 -47.27 29.73
N ASN A 193 -11.57 -46.06 29.95
CA ASN A 193 -12.32 -45.02 30.64
C ASN A 193 -11.75 -43.65 30.30
N SER A 194 -12.32 -43.01 29.28
CA SER A 194 -12.81 -41.64 29.41
C SER A 194 -13.54 -41.24 28.12
N ALA A 195 -14.86 -41.09 28.23
CA ALA A 195 -15.67 -40.41 27.24
C ALA A 195 -15.24 -38.93 27.19
N HIS A 196 -14.33 -38.60 26.28
CA HIS A 196 -14.13 -37.22 25.85
C HIS A 196 -14.85 -37.05 24.53
N SER A 197 -15.99 -36.39 24.63
CA SER A 197 -16.79 -35.85 23.55
C SER A 197 -15.89 -35.32 22.44
N ALA A 198 -15.97 -35.95 21.26
CA ALA A 198 -15.39 -35.45 20.03
C ALA A 198 -16.19 -34.21 19.60
N ASN A 199 -15.90 -33.08 20.24
CA ASN A 199 -16.25 -31.79 19.71
C ASN A 199 -15.14 -31.41 18.72
N THR A 200 -15.26 -31.91 17.49
CA THR A 200 -14.56 -31.36 16.33
C THR A 200 -15.17 -30.00 16.03
N THR A 201 -14.92 -29.04 16.92
CA THR A 201 -15.02 -27.63 16.60
C THR A 201 -13.79 -27.35 15.77
N THR A 202 -13.98 -27.24 14.46
CA THR A 202 -13.01 -26.65 13.54
C THR A 202 -12.65 -25.26 14.05
N GLY A 203 -11.63 -25.19 14.90
CA GLY A 203 -11.00 -23.97 15.33
C GLY A 203 -10.32 -23.38 14.11
N THR A 204 -11.07 -22.58 13.36
CA THR A 204 -10.53 -21.68 12.34
C THR A 204 -9.57 -20.75 13.07
N THR A 205 -8.29 -21.11 13.11
CA THR A 205 -7.23 -20.12 13.29
C THR A 205 -7.54 -19.00 12.30
N PRO A 206 -7.78 -17.75 12.72
CA PRO A 206 -8.04 -16.67 11.79
C PRO A 206 -6.91 -16.69 10.77
N SER A 207 -7.26 -16.81 9.49
CA SER A 207 -6.29 -16.65 8.41
C SER A 207 -5.53 -15.36 8.71
N GLU A 208 -4.20 -15.44 8.77
CA GLU A 208 -3.31 -14.33 9.11
C GLU A 208 -3.51 -13.11 8.17
N ALA A 209 -4.16 -13.35 7.03
CA ALA A 209 -4.64 -12.34 6.10
C ALA A 209 -5.73 -11.42 6.64
N THR A 210 -6.39 -11.76 7.76
CA THR A 210 -7.50 -10.99 8.34
C THR A 210 -7.24 -10.58 9.77
N ILE A 211 -7.80 -9.44 10.16
CA ILE A 211 -7.74 -8.88 11.51
C ILE A 211 -9.14 -8.42 11.91
N PHE A 212 -9.49 -8.55 13.19
CA PHE A 212 -10.70 -7.98 13.74
C PHE A 212 -10.47 -6.51 14.06
N ILE A 213 -11.36 -5.63 13.58
CA ILE A 213 -11.28 -4.20 13.85
C ILE A 213 -12.41 -3.81 14.81
N ALA A 214 -12.04 -3.34 16.00
CA ALA A 214 -12.99 -3.09 17.07
C ALA A 214 -13.94 -1.91 16.78
N SER A 215 -13.55 -0.98 15.92
CA SER A 215 -14.39 0.16 15.53
C SER A 215 -15.55 -0.22 14.59
N CYS A 216 -15.38 -1.26 13.75
CA CYS A 216 -16.44 -1.74 12.87
C CYS A 216 -17.03 -3.10 13.29
N GLY A 217 -16.45 -3.77 14.29
CA GLY A 217 -16.94 -5.05 14.82
C GLY A 217 -16.82 -6.20 13.82
N GLN A 218 -15.87 -6.13 12.89
CA GLN A 218 -15.79 -7.05 11.75
C GLN A 218 -14.35 -7.47 11.46
N HIS A 219 -14.21 -8.69 10.91
CA HIS A 219 -12.95 -9.12 10.29
C HIS A 219 -12.83 -8.55 8.88
N ILE A 220 -11.70 -7.90 8.63
CA ILE A 220 -11.29 -7.37 7.32
C ILE A 220 -9.84 -7.76 7.03
N LEU A 221 -9.38 -7.51 5.81
CA LEU A 221 -8.02 -7.80 5.38
C LEU A 221 -7.01 -6.96 6.17
N ARG A 222 -6.04 -7.64 6.77
CA ARG A 222 -4.98 -7.01 7.59
C ARG A 222 -4.17 -6.01 6.78
N ASP A 223 -3.76 -6.40 5.56
CA ASP A 223 -2.99 -5.52 4.66
C ASP A 223 -3.75 -4.25 4.28
N THR A 224 -5.09 -4.28 4.23
CA THR A 224 -5.90 -3.08 3.99
C THR A 224 -5.85 -2.10 5.15
N VAL A 225 -5.90 -2.60 6.37
CA VAL A 225 -5.84 -1.77 7.56
C VAL A 225 -4.46 -1.14 7.70
N ILE A 226 -3.41 -1.93 7.44
CA ILE A 226 -2.03 -1.45 7.39
C ILE A 226 -1.87 -0.38 6.29
N TYR A 227 -2.47 -0.57 5.12
CA TYR A 227 -2.48 0.47 4.08
C TYR A 227 -3.10 1.77 4.60
N CYS A 228 -4.26 1.70 5.26
CA CYS A 228 -4.95 2.88 5.78
C CYS A 228 -4.14 3.54 6.92
N ALA A 229 -3.48 2.76 7.77
CA ALA A 229 -2.56 3.27 8.78
C ALA A 229 -1.35 3.97 8.15
N ALA A 230 -0.78 3.37 7.10
CA ALA A 230 0.33 3.94 6.35
C ALA A 230 -0.05 5.28 5.70
N GLU A 231 -1.28 5.43 5.20
CA GLU A 231 -1.81 6.73 4.76
C GLU A 231 -1.84 7.75 5.90
N ARG A 232 -2.41 7.41 7.05
CA ARG A 232 -2.46 8.30 8.23
C ARG A 232 -1.08 8.72 8.72
N TYR A 233 -0.10 7.81 8.64
CA TYR A 233 1.26 8.04 9.09
C TYR A 233 2.21 8.59 8.01
N GLY A 234 1.72 8.83 6.79
CA GLY A 234 2.53 9.37 5.71
C GLY A 234 3.62 8.42 5.19
N LEU A 235 3.39 7.12 5.25
CA LEU A 235 4.34 6.06 4.88
C LEU A 235 4.00 5.48 3.49
N GLU A 236 4.32 6.21 2.42
CA GLU A 236 3.91 5.86 1.05
C GLU A 236 4.51 4.53 0.53
N GLU A 237 5.73 4.17 0.91
CA GLU A 237 6.30 2.86 0.55
C GLU A 237 5.61 1.71 1.29
N LEU A 238 5.15 1.92 2.52
CA LEU A 238 4.35 0.93 3.25
C LEU A 238 2.98 0.73 2.61
N LYS A 239 2.36 1.78 2.05
CA LYS A 239 1.13 1.65 1.24
C LYS A 239 1.37 0.74 0.02
N ARG A 240 2.48 0.93 -0.70
CA ARG A 240 2.82 0.09 -1.86
C ARG A 240 3.07 -1.36 -1.46
N LEU A 241 3.83 -1.56 -0.38
CA LEU A 241 4.15 -2.87 0.16
C LEU A 241 2.89 -3.62 0.58
N SER A 242 2.02 -2.98 1.35
CA SER A 242 0.78 -3.59 1.85
C SER A 242 -0.18 -3.96 0.73
N LEU A 243 -0.39 -3.06 -0.25
CA LEU A 243 -1.22 -3.37 -1.41
C LEU A 243 -0.67 -4.55 -2.22
N ARG A 244 0.66 -4.64 -2.33
CA ARG A 244 1.31 -5.75 -3.02
C ARG A 244 1.14 -7.07 -2.28
N LYS A 245 1.33 -7.10 -0.95
CA LYS A 245 1.08 -8.28 -0.12
C LYS A 245 -0.38 -8.72 -0.18
N GLN A 246 -1.31 -7.78 -0.13
CA GLN A 246 -2.75 -8.05 -0.29
C GLN A 246 -3.04 -8.78 -1.61
N GLY A 247 -2.40 -8.37 -2.70
CA GLY A 247 -2.55 -8.99 -4.01
C GLY A 247 -2.05 -10.45 -4.10
N LEU A 248 -1.23 -10.89 -3.15
CA LEU A 248 -0.73 -12.26 -3.05
C LEU A 248 -1.61 -13.16 -2.17
N GLN A 249 -2.54 -12.57 -1.41
CA GLN A 249 -3.47 -13.34 -0.58
C GLN A 249 -4.43 -14.16 -1.44
N SER A 250 -4.70 -15.39 -1.02
CA SER A 250 -5.63 -16.31 -1.69
C SER A 250 -6.58 -16.95 -0.69
N GLY A 251 -7.70 -17.51 -1.17
CA GLY A 251 -8.70 -18.16 -0.30
C GLY A 251 -9.50 -17.21 0.60
N VAL A 252 -9.49 -15.90 0.32
CA VAL A 252 -10.23 -14.89 1.10
C VAL A 252 -11.72 -14.93 0.75
N ASP A 253 -12.57 -14.95 1.78
CA ASP A 253 -14.02 -14.84 1.63
C ASP A 253 -14.45 -13.53 0.94
N VAL A 254 -15.46 -13.61 0.06
CA VAL A 254 -15.96 -12.45 -0.69
C VAL A 254 -16.61 -11.41 0.21
N GLY A 255 -17.24 -11.81 1.31
CA GLY A 255 -17.75 -10.89 2.32
C GLY A 255 -16.62 -10.11 2.99
N THR A 256 -15.52 -10.78 3.32
CA THR A 256 -14.30 -10.11 3.83
C THR A 256 -13.73 -9.12 2.83
N ILE A 257 -13.62 -9.48 1.55
CA ILE A 257 -13.16 -8.56 0.49
C ILE A 257 -14.04 -7.30 0.45
N LEU A 258 -15.36 -7.47 0.49
CA LEU A 258 -16.30 -6.35 0.40
C LEU A 258 -16.28 -5.44 1.62
N ARG A 259 -16.22 -6.01 2.84
CA ARG A 259 -16.03 -5.23 4.07
C ARG A 259 -14.70 -4.48 4.07
N SER A 260 -13.63 -5.10 3.57
CA SER A 260 -12.31 -4.47 3.46
C SER A 260 -12.31 -3.32 2.45
N ALA A 261 -13.02 -3.47 1.33
CA ALA A 261 -13.23 -2.39 0.36
C ALA A 261 -14.00 -1.22 0.98
N GLN A 262 -15.10 -1.49 1.71
CA GLN A 262 -15.85 -0.45 2.41
C GLN A 262 -14.99 0.27 3.46
N TYR A 263 -14.18 -0.48 4.22
CA TYR A 263 -13.24 0.09 5.18
C TYR A 263 -12.22 1.01 4.49
N ALA A 264 -11.63 0.57 3.38
CA ALA A 264 -10.71 1.38 2.58
C ALA A 264 -11.34 2.72 2.15
N TYR A 265 -12.58 2.68 1.65
CA TYR A 265 -13.30 3.89 1.24
C TYR A 265 -13.59 4.85 2.39
N ALA A 266 -13.80 4.33 3.60
CA ALA A 266 -14.05 5.15 4.78
C ALA A 266 -12.76 5.73 5.40
N HIS A 267 -11.60 5.11 5.18
CA HIS A 267 -10.35 5.45 5.86
C HIS A 267 -9.23 5.96 4.92
N THR A 268 -9.56 6.24 3.67
CA THR A 268 -8.65 6.87 2.70
C THR A 268 -9.35 8.00 1.94
N PRO A 269 -8.62 9.06 1.54
CA PRO A 269 -9.21 10.17 0.80
C PRO A 269 -9.71 9.75 -0.59
N ASP A 270 -10.57 10.58 -1.19
CA ASP A 270 -11.08 10.37 -2.55
C ASP A 270 -9.99 10.36 -3.63
N SER A 271 -8.82 10.92 -3.33
CA SER A 271 -7.64 10.90 -4.19
C SER A 271 -6.89 9.55 -4.22
N ASP A 272 -7.17 8.60 -3.31
CA ASP A 272 -6.51 7.29 -3.31
C ASP A 272 -7.10 6.36 -4.38
N SER A 273 -6.80 6.69 -5.63
CA SER A 273 -7.22 5.92 -6.80
C SER A 273 -6.60 4.52 -6.84
N ARG A 274 -5.43 4.31 -6.23
CA ARG A 274 -4.67 3.05 -6.34
C ARG A 274 -5.35 1.94 -5.55
N LEU A 275 -5.67 2.17 -4.27
CA LEU A 275 -6.36 1.18 -3.44
C LEU A 275 -7.78 0.94 -3.95
N ARG A 276 -8.49 2.01 -4.35
CA ARG A 276 -9.85 1.92 -4.88
C ARG A 276 -9.89 1.11 -6.17
N ALA A 277 -9.05 1.42 -7.15
CA ALA A 277 -8.96 0.66 -8.40
C ALA A 277 -8.61 -0.82 -8.16
N HIS A 278 -7.72 -1.10 -7.20
CA HIS A 278 -7.39 -2.48 -6.82
C HIS A 278 -8.63 -3.25 -6.34
N TYR A 279 -9.43 -2.65 -5.45
CA TYR A 279 -10.66 -3.27 -4.97
C TYR A 279 -11.72 -3.44 -6.05
N LEU A 280 -11.94 -2.43 -6.87
CA LEU A 280 -12.90 -2.50 -7.99
C LEU A 280 -12.52 -3.63 -8.96
N ALA A 281 -11.25 -3.70 -9.36
CA ALA A 281 -10.74 -4.77 -10.21
C ALA A 281 -10.89 -6.16 -9.56
N LEU A 282 -10.60 -6.28 -8.26
CA LEU A 282 -10.75 -7.52 -7.50
C LEU A 282 -12.22 -7.98 -7.46
N ILE A 283 -13.15 -7.07 -7.18
CA ILE A 283 -14.59 -7.36 -7.13
C ILE A 283 -15.10 -7.78 -8.51
N ILE A 284 -14.75 -7.04 -9.58
CA ILE A 284 -15.14 -7.37 -10.96
C ILE A 284 -14.60 -8.73 -11.39
N ARG A 285 -13.35 -9.06 -11.04
CA ARG A 285 -12.73 -10.37 -11.29
C ARG A 285 -13.46 -11.50 -10.55
N CYS A 286 -13.90 -11.25 -9.33
CA CYS A 286 -14.62 -12.22 -8.47
C CYS A 286 -16.16 -12.17 -8.63
N ARG A 287 -16.70 -11.45 -9.60
CA ARG A 287 -18.16 -11.18 -9.75
C ARG A 287 -19.06 -12.42 -9.72
N LYS A 288 -18.61 -13.56 -10.26
CA LYS A 288 -19.39 -14.81 -10.26
C LYS A 288 -19.62 -15.33 -8.84
N THR A 289 -18.60 -15.22 -7.99
CA THR A 289 -18.67 -15.63 -6.59
C THR A 289 -19.60 -14.70 -5.80
N PHE A 290 -19.47 -13.38 -6.00
CA PHE A 290 -20.36 -12.38 -5.40
C PHE A 290 -21.83 -12.56 -5.80
N LYS A 291 -22.10 -12.89 -7.07
CA LYS A 291 -23.46 -13.16 -7.54
C LYS A 291 -24.07 -14.38 -6.84
N ARG A 292 -23.29 -15.44 -6.62
CA ARG A 292 -23.77 -16.67 -5.99
C ARG A 292 -23.98 -16.52 -4.48
N SER A 293 -23.16 -15.73 -3.80
CA SER A 293 -23.25 -15.55 -2.34
C SER A 293 -24.37 -14.61 -1.90
N GLY A 294 -24.87 -13.74 -2.80
CA GLY A 294 -25.85 -12.69 -2.45
C GLY A 294 -25.26 -11.54 -1.62
N THR A 295 -24.01 -11.65 -1.16
CA THR A 295 -23.36 -10.67 -0.27
C THR A 295 -23.32 -9.27 -0.89
N MET A 296 -23.08 -9.15 -2.20
CA MET A 296 -23.09 -7.86 -2.88
C MET A 296 -24.46 -7.18 -2.81
N GLN A 297 -25.55 -7.94 -3.01
CA GLN A 297 -26.90 -7.40 -2.95
C GLN A 297 -27.22 -6.86 -1.55
N THR A 298 -26.96 -7.66 -0.51
CA THR A 298 -27.23 -7.27 0.88
C THR A 298 -26.48 -6.00 1.29
N GLU A 299 -25.20 -5.87 0.92
CA GLU A 299 -24.41 -4.68 1.25
C GLU A 299 -24.84 -3.47 0.42
N MET A 300 -25.17 -3.64 -0.86
CA MET A 300 -25.68 -2.55 -1.71
C MET A 300 -27.01 -1.99 -1.22
N GLU A 301 -27.92 -2.87 -0.78
CA GLU A 301 -29.21 -2.47 -0.19
C GLU A 301 -29.03 -1.74 1.14
N ARG A 302 -28.02 -2.12 1.93
CA ARG A 302 -27.65 -1.38 3.15
C ARG A 302 -27.09 0.01 2.82
N GLY A 303 -26.36 0.15 1.71
CA GLY A 303 -25.79 1.42 1.26
C GLY A 303 -24.66 1.94 2.16
N GLY A 304 -24.47 3.25 2.20
CA GLY A 304 -23.52 3.91 3.11
C GLY A 304 -22.05 3.98 2.63
N SER A 305 -21.76 3.56 1.40
CA SER A 305 -20.41 3.64 0.82
C SER A 305 -20.42 4.13 -0.62
N LYS A 306 -19.48 5.03 -0.95
CA LYS A 306 -19.23 5.50 -2.33
C LYS A 306 -18.73 4.37 -3.26
N LEU A 307 -18.24 3.27 -2.66
CA LEU A 307 -17.77 2.07 -3.36
C LEU A 307 -18.75 1.60 -4.42
N PHE A 308 -20.06 1.58 -4.13
CA PHE A 308 -21.04 0.99 -5.04
C PHE A 308 -21.26 1.84 -6.30
N PHE A 309 -21.17 3.17 -6.17
CA PHE A 309 -21.21 4.06 -7.34
C PHE A 309 -19.97 3.85 -8.22
N ASP A 310 -18.78 3.85 -7.61
CA ASP A 310 -17.54 3.63 -8.33
C ASP A 310 -17.50 2.23 -8.98
N LEU A 311 -18.06 1.22 -8.31
CA LEU A 311 -18.21 -0.13 -8.84
C LEU A 311 -19.14 -0.19 -10.03
N PHE A 312 -20.26 0.53 -9.99
CA PHE A 312 -21.15 0.65 -11.15
C PHE A 312 -20.40 1.23 -12.35
N VAL A 313 -19.73 2.37 -12.17
CA VAL A 313 -18.94 3.02 -13.23
C VAL A 313 -17.85 2.09 -13.77
N ALA A 314 -17.10 1.43 -12.88
CA ALA A 314 -16.05 0.51 -13.27
C ALA A 314 -16.58 -0.73 -14.03
N MET A 315 -17.77 -1.24 -13.68
CA MET A 315 -18.41 -2.32 -14.41
C MET A 315 -18.87 -1.91 -15.80
N CYS A 316 -19.41 -0.70 -15.96
CA CYS A 316 -19.77 -0.16 -17.28
C CYS A 316 -18.55 -0.06 -18.19
N ASN A 317 -17.47 0.57 -17.71
CA ASN A 317 -16.22 0.67 -18.47
C ASN A 317 -15.65 -0.71 -18.83
N HIS A 318 -15.72 -1.68 -17.90
CA HIS A 318 -15.28 -3.05 -18.16
C HIS A 318 -16.14 -3.76 -19.23
N LEU A 319 -17.45 -3.51 -19.28
CA LEU A 319 -18.32 -4.05 -20.32
C LEU A 319 -17.99 -3.46 -21.69
N ASP A 320 -17.79 -2.15 -21.76
CA ASP A 320 -17.39 -1.45 -23.00
C ASP A 320 -16.06 -2.02 -23.52
N ASP A 321 -15.06 -2.18 -22.64
CA ASP A 321 -13.80 -2.81 -22.98
C ASP A 321 -14.01 -4.22 -23.55
N VAL A 322 -14.81 -5.07 -22.89
CA VAL A 322 -15.07 -6.44 -23.36
C VAL A 322 -15.75 -6.45 -24.73
N ILE A 323 -16.70 -5.54 -24.96
CA ILE A 323 -17.40 -5.40 -26.24
C ILE A 323 -16.41 -4.97 -27.34
N ASP A 324 -15.59 -3.96 -27.09
CA ASP A 324 -14.60 -3.48 -28.04
C ASP A 324 -13.57 -4.55 -28.40
N HIS A 325 -13.09 -5.31 -27.42
CA HIS A 325 -12.19 -6.44 -27.66
C HIS A 325 -12.86 -7.57 -28.46
N SER A 326 -14.17 -7.78 -28.29
CA SER A 326 -14.92 -8.77 -29.08
C SER A 326 -15.11 -8.32 -30.53
N ASN A 327 -15.44 -7.04 -30.75
CA ASN A 327 -15.64 -6.44 -32.07
C ASN A 327 -14.32 -6.29 -32.86
N ALA A 328 -13.19 -6.07 -32.18
CA ALA A 328 -11.87 -6.04 -32.80
C ALA A 328 -11.43 -7.42 -33.33
N ARG A 329 -11.95 -8.51 -32.76
CA ARG A 329 -11.63 -9.89 -33.16
C ARG A 329 -12.52 -10.42 -34.28
N THR A 330 -13.67 -9.80 -34.55
CA THR A 330 -14.46 -10.08 -35.75
C THR A 330 -13.90 -9.30 -36.94
N PRO A 331 -13.25 -9.96 -37.92
CA PRO A 331 -12.81 -9.27 -39.13
C PRO A 331 -14.03 -8.69 -39.84
N LYS A 332 -13.96 -7.42 -40.22
CA LYS A 332 -14.96 -6.80 -41.09
C LYS A 332 -14.87 -7.50 -42.44
N THR A 333 -15.80 -8.41 -42.73
CA THR A 333 -16.01 -8.93 -44.08
C THR A 333 -16.40 -7.73 -44.95
N VAL A 334 -15.51 -7.35 -45.86
CA VAL A 334 -15.78 -6.34 -46.90
C VAL A 334 -16.53 -7.00 -48.04
#